data_AF-A0A963JK02-F1
#
_entry.id   AF-A0A963JK02-F1
#
_cell.length_a   1.000
_cell.length_b   1.000
_cell.length_c   1.000
_cell.angle_alpha   90.00
_cell.angle_beta   90.00
_cell.angle_gamma   90.00
#
_symmetry.space_group_name_H-M   'P 1'
#
loop_
_entity.id
_entity.type
_entity.pdbx_description
1 polymer ?
#
loop_
_entity_poly.entity_id
_entity_poly.type
_entity_poly.pdbx_seq_one_letter_code
_entity_poly.pdbx_strand_id
1 'polypeptide(L)'
;MSESDSEAVSDSAAKSETAPEIEAFPLREAHQLVSDLMTPNPWIYWTDFLFNAIVGWAAFFTALFSPLFSLVQIGAYVVAVLTLYRAAIFVHELAHLKKGTFKVFRTAWNCMCGVPFMIPSFTYDGVHNDHHRRDVYGTHQDGEYLPFATHKPIEMVGYVLLSFLIPPVLLARFLILTPLSYLIPPLRKVVWERASSLTIDPTYKRAENAIRNDHNWRQQELAAFLFAFVVVSLVWLDVMPFDVLVLWYLVAVMVFILNSLRTLAAHAYRNPGEKPMTHAEQYLDSINVPGNPLITPLWAPVGLRFHATHHLFMSMPYHNLGKAQRRLVNGLSDNRLYLTTLRTSLWDALTRIWRESSQASTSKSTTDNS
;
A
#
# COMPACT_ATOMS: atom_id res chain seq x y z
N MET A 1 -82.73 0.71 30.78
CA MET A 1 -82.76 -0.30 29.70
C MET A 1 -81.74 0.18 28.69
N SER A 2 -80.48 -0.22 28.87
CA SER A 2 -79.89 -1.52 28.47
C SER A 2 -79.20 -1.30 27.11
N GLU A 3 -77.86 -1.31 27.06
CA GLU A 3 -77.04 -2.52 26.78
C GLU A 3 -77.43 -3.14 25.42
N SER A 4 -76.53 -3.45 24.48
CA SER A 4 -75.07 -3.29 24.39
C SER A 4 -74.70 -2.78 22.96
N ASP A 5 -73.46 -2.71 22.45
CA ASP A 5 -72.17 -3.25 22.88
C ASP A 5 -70.98 -2.37 22.40
N SER A 6 -69.74 -2.84 22.60
CA SER A 6 -68.49 -2.16 22.19
C SER A 6 -67.66 -2.97 21.20
N GLU A 7 -67.13 -2.34 20.16
CA GLU A 7 -65.90 -2.81 19.48
C GLU A 7 -64.85 -1.69 19.49
N ALA A 8 -63.93 -1.77 20.46
CA ALA A 8 -62.72 -0.97 20.47
C ALA A 8 -61.64 -1.69 19.64
N VAL A 9 -61.23 -1.08 18.53
CA VAL A 9 -60.10 -1.59 17.73
C VAL A 9 -58.82 -1.44 18.55
N SER A 10 -58.32 -2.55 19.08
CA SER A 10 -57.05 -2.60 19.80
C SER A 10 -55.89 -2.55 18.81
N ASP A 11 -55.44 -1.35 18.46
CA ASP A 11 -54.21 -1.17 17.68
C ASP A 11 -52.99 -1.43 18.59
N SER A 12 -52.70 -2.73 18.78
CA SER A 12 -51.52 -3.21 19.46
C SER A 12 -50.30 -2.96 18.56
N ALA A 13 -49.81 -1.72 18.59
CA ALA A 13 -48.53 -1.33 18.03
C ALA A 13 -47.40 -2.10 18.72
N ALA A 14 -47.14 -3.32 18.24
CA ALA A 14 -46.01 -4.12 18.64
C ALA A 14 -44.75 -3.30 18.41
N LYS A 15 -43.99 -3.04 19.49
CA LYS A 15 -42.68 -2.42 19.38
C LYS A 15 -41.84 -3.28 18.45
N SER A 16 -41.57 -2.78 17.25
CA SER A 16 -40.45 -3.26 16.45
C SER A 16 -39.22 -3.17 17.34
N GLU A 17 -38.65 -4.32 17.71
CA GLU A 17 -37.29 -4.36 18.19
C GLU A 17 -36.44 -3.74 17.09
N THR A 18 -35.93 -2.54 17.33
CA THR A 18 -34.93 -1.92 16.49
C THR A 18 -33.76 -2.88 16.43
N ALA A 19 -33.43 -3.33 15.22
CA ALA A 19 -32.14 -3.97 14.97
C ALA A 19 -31.04 -3.11 15.62
N PRO A 20 -30.02 -3.72 16.26
CA PRO A 20 -29.03 -2.98 17.03
C PRO A 20 -28.47 -1.86 16.16
N GLU A 21 -28.62 -0.62 16.66
CA GLU A 21 -28.12 0.57 15.99
C GLU A 21 -26.63 0.33 15.71
N ILE A 22 -26.23 0.26 14.44
CA ILE A 22 -24.85 -0.05 14.08
C ILE A 22 -24.01 1.09 14.64
N GLU A 23 -23.27 0.78 15.69
CA GLU A 23 -22.57 1.76 16.53
C GLU A 23 -21.68 2.64 15.66
N ALA A 24 -22.11 3.88 15.46
CA ALA A 24 -21.49 4.73 14.45
C ALA A 24 -20.11 5.17 14.94
N PHE A 25 -19.05 4.78 14.21
CA PHE A 25 -17.69 5.19 14.55
C PHE A 25 -17.60 6.73 14.68
N PRO A 26 -17.04 7.28 15.79
CA PRO A 26 -17.13 8.70 16.14
C PRO A 26 -16.20 9.61 15.29
N LEU A 27 -16.41 9.65 13.97
CA LEU A 27 -15.57 10.35 12.99
C LEU A 27 -15.33 11.83 13.32
N ARG A 28 -16.35 12.54 13.84
CA ARG A 28 -16.25 13.98 14.16
C ARG A 28 -15.32 14.22 15.35
N GLU A 29 -15.43 13.42 16.39
CA GLU A 29 -14.56 13.47 17.58
C GLU A 29 -13.13 13.08 17.20
N ALA A 30 -12.98 11.98 16.45
CA ALA A 30 -11.70 11.51 15.92
C ALA A 30 -10.95 12.64 15.18
N HIS A 31 -11.64 13.37 14.30
CA HIS A 31 -11.05 14.51 13.58
C HIS A 31 -10.66 15.67 14.51
N GLN A 32 -11.48 16.00 15.52
CA GLN A 32 -11.15 17.05 16.48
C GLN A 32 -9.84 16.74 17.24
N LEU A 33 -9.66 15.51 17.70
CA LEU A 33 -8.48 15.05 18.44
C LEU A 33 -7.15 15.13 17.68
N VAL A 34 -7.18 15.18 16.34
CA VAL A 34 -5.98 15.11 15.48
C VAL A 34 -5.81 16.29 14.52
N SER A 35 -6.72 17.26 14.54
CA SER A 35 -6.76 18.38 13.59
C SER A 35 -5.49 19.23 13.53
N ASP A 36 -4.74 19.38 14.63
CA ASP A 36 -3.43 20.05 14.71
C ASP A 36 -2.27 19.26 14.08
N LEU A 37 -2.51 18.01 13.66
CA LEU A 37 -1.46 17.09 13.17
C LEU A 37 -1.34 17.05 11.63
N MET A 38 -2.17 17.79 10.90
CA MET A 38 -2.31 17.67 9.45
C MET A 38 -1.22 18.40 8.63
N THR A 39 -0.25 19.05 9.28
CA THR A 39 0.80 19.83 8.58
C THR A 39 2.11 19.04 8.46
N PRO A 40 2.59 18.74 7.23
CA PRO A 40 3.88 18.07 7.03
C PRO A 40 5.05 18.99 7.37
N ASN A 41 5.99 18.54 8.21
CA ASN A 41 7.28 19.19 8.42
C ASN A 41 8.30 18.75 7.34
N PRO A 42 8.71 19.63 6.38
CA PRO A 42 9.59 19.23 5.28
C PRO A 42 10.98 18.75 5.71
N TRP A 43 11.49 19.22 6.85
CA TRP A 43 12.80 18.80 7.34
C TRP A 43 12.83 17.31 7.67
N ILE A 44 11.79 16.80 8.34
CA ILE A 44 11.67 15.38 8.68
C ILE A 44 11.67 14.53 7.41
N TYR A 45 10.87 14.91 6.41
CA TYR A 45 10.83 14.22 5.10
C TYR A 45 12.22 14.17 4.45
N TRP A 46 12.90 15.32 4.31
CA TRP A 46 14.21 15.38 3.68
C TRP A 46 15.28 14.61 4.45
N THR A 47 15.36 14.75 5.78
CA THR A 47 16.38 14.06 6.58
C THR A 47 16.19 12.55 6.58
N ASP A 48 14.94 12.07 6.73
CA ASP A 48 14.62 10.63 6.78
C ASP A 48 14.85 9.97 5.42
N PHE A 49 14.35 10.58 4.34
CA PHE A 49 14.55 10.10 2.98
C PHE A 49 16.03 10.09 2.57
N LEU A 50 16.75 11.23 2.70
CA LEU A 50 18.14 11.31 2.26
C LEU A 50 19.05 10.41 3.08
N PHE A 51 18.85 10.32 4.40
CA PHE A 51 19.63 9.40 5.24
C PHE A 51 19.47 7.96 4.75
N ASN A 52 18.23 7.48 4.58
CA ASN A 52 17.98 6.10 4.18
C ASN A 52 18.41 5.82 2.72
N ALA A 53 18.23 6.77 1.81
CA ALA A 53 18.67 6.61 0.42
C ALA A 53 20.21 6.58 0.31
N ILE A 54 20.92 7.49 0.99
CA ILE A 54 22.40 7.53 0.97
C ILE A 54 22.99 6.30 1.64
N VAL A 55 22.52 5.94 2.84
CA VAL A 55 22.98 4.73 3.55
C VAL A 55 22.67 3.47 2.73
N GLY A 56 21.50 3.41 2.10
CA GLY A 56 21.10 2.27 1.28
C GLY A 56 21.96 2.05 0.05
N TRP A 57 22.28 3.12 -0.70
CA TRP A 57 23.18 3.01 -1.85
C TRP A 57 24.64 2.77 -1.42
N ALA A 58 25.11 3.41 -0.35
CA ALA A 58 26.45 3.12 0.18
C ALA A 58 26.58 1.66 0.63
N ALA A 59 25.56 1.10 1.27
CA ALA A 59 25.51 -0.30 1.67
C ALA A 59 25.38 -1.25 0.46
N PHE A 60 24.63 -0.87 -0.57
CA PHE A 60 24.57 -1.61 -1.84
C PHE A 60 25.97 -1.75 -2.48
N PHE A 61 26.69 -0.64 -2.66
CA PHE A 61 28.05 -0.69 -3.20
C PHE A 61 29.04 -1.40 -2.27
N THR A 62 28.88 -1.26 -0.95
CA THR A 62 29.69 -2.02 0.03
C THR A 62 29.47 -3.52 -0.13
N ALA A 63 28.23 -3.98 -0.32
CA ALA A 63 27.93 -5.39 -0.58
C ALA A 63 28.49 -5.88 -1.92
N LEU A 64 28.40 -5.05 -2.97
CA LEU A 64 28.92 -5.34 -4.30
C LEU A 64 30.45 -5.55 -4.32
N PHE A 65 31.20 -4.69 -3.62
CA PHE A 65 32.67 -4.72 -3.62
C PHE A 65 33.28 -5.55 -2.47
N SER A 66 32.44 -6.14 -1.61
CA SER A 66 32.90 -7.06 -0.55
C SER A 66 33.09 -8.49 -1.08
N PRO A 67 34.00 -9.29 -0.50
CA PRO A 67 34.14 -10.70 -0.88
C PRO A 67 32.83 -11.48 -0.72
N LEU A 68 32.56 -12.37 -1.67
CA LEU A 68 31.32 -13.14 -1.72
C LEU A 68 31.10 -13.95 -0.42
N PHE A 69 29.89 -13.85 0.14
CA PHE A 69 29.47 -14.44 1.42
C PHE A 69 30.26 -13.98 2.66
N SER A 70 31.07 -12.92 2.57
CA SER A 70 31.66 -12.30 3.76
C SER A 70 30.59 -11.71 4.68
N LEU A 71 30.88 -11.66 5.99
CA LEU A 71 29.99 -11.04 6.98
C LEU A 71 29.72 -9.55 6.65
N VAL A 72 30.69 -8.87 6.04
CA VAL A 72 30.53 -7.49 5.56
C VAL A 72 29.53 -7.41 4.42
N GLN A 73 29.63 -8.29 3.41
CA GLN A 73 28.66 -8.35 2.31
C GLN A 73 27.24 -8.62 2.82
N ILE A 74 27.08 -9.63 3.70
CA ILE A 74 25.77 -10.02 4.25
C ILE A 74 25.17 -8.88 5.09
N GLY A 75 25.96 -8.26 5.95
CA GLY A 75 25.52 -7.11 6.76
C GLY A 75 25.13 -5.90 5.90
N ALA A 76 25.97 -5.56 4.91
CA ALA A 76 25.71 -4.47 3.99
C ALA A 76 24.47 -4.72 3.11
N TYR A 77 24.24 -5.96 2.66
CA TYR A 77 23.02 -6.34 1.95
C TYR A 77 21.76 -6.13 2.80
N VAL A 78 21.75 -6.57 4.07
CA VAL A 78 20.62 -6.37 4.98
C VAL A 78 20.36 -4.87 5.23
N VAL A 79 21.41 -4.07 5.42
CA VAL A 79 21.29 -2.61 5.57
C VAL A 79 20.72 -1.99 4.29
N ALA A 80 21.21 -2.38 3.11
CA ALA A 80 20.73 -1.88 1.82
C ALA A 80 19.24 -2.19 1.64
N VAL A 81 18.79 -3.43 1.88
CA VAL A 81 17.38 -3.82 1.77
C VAL A 81 16.49 -2.97 2.68
N LEU A 82 16.82 -2.86 3.98
CA LEU A 82 15.94 -2.19 4.95
C LEU A 82 15.86 -0.67 4.71
N THR A 83 17.00 -0.03 4.39
CA THR A 83 17.05 1.42 4.17
C THR A 83 16.52 1.82 2.80
N LEU A 84 16.82 1.07 1.73
CA LEU A 84 16.24 1.32 0.40
C LEU A 84 14.74 1.01 0.38
N TYR A 85 14.25 -0.01 1.11
CA TYR A 85 12.81 -0.22 1.28
C TYR A 85 12.14 0.99 1.93
N ARG A 86 12.69 1.49 3.04
CA ARG A 86 12.20 2.70 3.71
C ARG A 86 12.25 3.94 2.80
N ALA A 87 13.30 4.10 2.00
CA ALA A 87 13.42 5.21 1.07
C ALA A 87 12.44 5.10 -0.11
N ALA A 88 12.30 3.92 -0.71
CA ALA A 88 11.40 3.66 -1.84
C ALA A 88 9.92 3.82 -1.44
N ILE A 89 9.51 3.35 -0.27
CA ILE A 89 8.09 3.39 0.12
C ILE A 89 7.57 4.80 0.48
N PHE A 90 8.43 5.84 0.49
CA PHE A 90 7.99 7.25 0.44
C PHE A 90 7.14 7.58 -0.81
N VAL A 91 7.10 6.71 -1.84
CA VAL A 91 6.12 6.82 -2.93
C VAL A 91 4.68 6.91 -2.43
N HIS A 92 4.36 6.28 -1.30
CA HIS A 92 3.07 6.39 -0.62
C HIS A 92 2.77 7.82 -0.15
N GLU A 93 3.72 8.43 0.56
CA GLU A 93 3.59 9.84 0.96
C GLU A 93 3.49 10.78 -0.24
N LEU A 94 4.28 10.53 -1.30
CA LEU A 94 4.28 11.34 -2.52
C LEU A 94 2.93 11.37 -3.23
N ALA A 95 2.08 10.36 -3.05
CA ALA A 95 0.71 10.32 -3.59
C ALA A 95 -0.30 11.13 -2.75
N HIS A 96 -0.05 11.29 -1.44
CA HIS A 96 -0.93 12.04 -0.52
C HIS A 96 -0.54 13.50 -0.34
N LEU A 97 0.73 13.86 -0.58
CA LEU A 97 1.20 15.24 -0.50
C LEU A 97 0.43 16.16 -1.46
N LYS A 98 -0.10 17.26 -0.91
CA LYS A 98 -0.95 18.25 -1.62
C LYS A 98 -0.42 18.62 -3.01
N LYS A 99 -1.28 18.59 -4.02
CA LYS A 99 -0.95 18.96 -5.41
C LYS A 99 -0.18 20.29 -5.47
N GLY A 100 0.90 20.29 -6.25
CA GLY A 100 1.79 21.45 -6.42
C GLY A 100 2.85 21.64 -5.35
N THR A 101 2.81 20.89 -4.23
CA THR A 101 3.84 20.94 -3.17
C THR A 101 4.92 19.87 -3.36
N PHE A 102 6.01 19.97 -2.59
CA PHE A 102 7.12 18.99 -2.55
C PHE A 102 7.72 18.60 -3.92
N LYS A 103 7.66 19.49 -4.93
CA LYS A 103 8.14 19.21 -6.29
C LYS A 103 9.60 18.74 -6.34
N VAL A 104 10.51 19.48 -5.71
CA VAL A 104 11.95 19.14 -5.66
C VAL A 104 12.20 17.83 -4.91
N PHE A 105 11.44 17.57 -3.84
CA PHE A 105 11.51 16.30 -3.09
C PHE A 105 11.05 15.12 -3.95
N ARG A 106 9.96 15.27 -4.72
CA ARG A 106 9.50 14.25 -5.69
C ARG A 106 10.54 14.02 -6.79
N THR A 107 11.22 15.05 -7.29
CA THR A 107 12.32 14.89 -8.25
C THR A 107 13.49 14.12 -7.63
N ALA A 108 13.99 14.52 -6.46
CA ALA A 108 15.08 13.84 -5.77
C ALA A 108 14.74 12.38 -5.44
N TRP A 109 13.52 12.12 -4.98
CA TRP A 109 13.01 10.77 -4.75
C TRP A 109 12.96 9.93 -6.02
N ASN A 110 12.52 10.49 -7.14
CA ASN A 110 12.57 9.78 -8.42
C ASN A 110 14.02 9.49 -8.84
N CYS A 111 14.96 10.43 -8.68
CA CYS A 111 16.36 10.21 -9.06
C CYS A 111 17.04 9.13 -8.21
N MET A 112 16.78 9.05 -6.90
CA MET A 112 17.47 8.12 -6.00
C MET A 112 16.73 6.81 -5.74
N CYS A 113 15.41 6.75 -5.94
CA CYS A 113 14.61 5.55 -5.68
C CYS A 113 13.69 5.21 -6.85
N GLY A 114 12.85 6.13 -7.30
CA GLY A 114 11.83 5.86 -8.33
C GLY A 114 12.39 5.28 -9.62
N VAL A 115 13.38 5.94 -10.23
CA VAL A 115 14.06 5.48 -11.45
C VAL A 115 14.95 4.25 -11.16
N PRO A 116 15.84 4.24 -10.15
CA PRO A 116 16.68 3.07 -9.87
C PRO A 116 15.95 1.79 -9.46
N PHE A 117 14.71 1.85 -8.95
CA PHE A 117 13.89 0.66 -8.66
C PHE A 117 12.84 0.37 -9.75
N MET A 118 12.84 1.12 -10.87
CA MET A 118 11.83 1.00 -11.93
C MET A 118 10.39 1.20 -11.42
N ILE A 119 10.24 2.10 -10.44
CA ILE A 119 8.96 2.53 -9.83
C ILE A 119 8.84 4.07 -9.77
N PRO A 120 9.02 4.83 -10.88
CA PRO A 120 8.93 6.29 -10.81
C PRO A 120 7.54 6.72 -10.35
N SER A 121 7.44 7.82 -9.60
CA SER A 121 6.26 8.20 -8.79
C SER A 121 4.91 8.20 -9.53
N PHE A 122 4.90 8.40 -10.85
CA PHE A 122 3.70 8.28 -11.67
C PHE A 122 3.09 6.86 -11.66
N THR A 123 3.81 5.80 -11.25
CA THR A 123 3.26 4.45 -11.15
C THR A 123 2.35 4.25 -9.93
N TYR A 124 2.33 5.21 -9.00
CA TYR A 124 1.48 5.17 -7.80
C TYR A 124 0.50 6.36 -7.73
N ASP A 125 0.85 7.52 -8.30
CA ASP A 125 -0.01 8.70 -8.34
C ASP A 125 -1.40 8.43 -8.95
N GLY A 126 -2.47 8.88 -8.31
CA GLY A 126 -3.84 8.60 -8.76
C GLY A 126 -4.35 7.23 -8.33
N VAL A 127 -3.63 6.15 -8.66
CA VAL A 127 -4.01 4.76 -8.34
C VAL A 127 -4.23 4.61 -6.83
N HIS A 128 -3.23 5.02 -6.05
CA HIS A 128 -3.36 4.97 -4.59
C HIS A 128 -4.40 5.96 -4.07
N ASN A 129 -4.61 7.09 -4.73
CA ASN A 129 -5.68 8.02 -4.32
C ASN A 129 -7.07 7.45 -4.59
N ASP A 130 -7.23 6.57 -5.58
CA ASP A 130 -8.48 5.89 -5.88
C ASP A 130 -8.79 4.80 -4.85
N HIS A 131 -7.77 4.11 -4.31
CA HIS A 131 -7.95 3.21 -3.16
C HIS A 131 -8.60 3.92 -1.95
N HIS A 132 -8.25 5.17 -1.65
CA HIS A 132 -8.88 5.96 -0.55
C HIS A 132 -10.25 6.56 -0.89
N ARG A 133 -10.81 6.34 -2.08
CA ARG A 133 -12.10 6.91 -2.46
C ARG A 133 -13.27 6.06 -1.98
N ARG A 134 -14.28 6.72 -1.40
CA ARG A 134 -15.52 6.07 -0.93
C ARG A 134 -16.26 5.29 -2.01
N ASP A 135 -16.19 5.72 -3.27
CA ASP A 135 -16.86 5.08 -4.41
C ASP A 135 -16.03 3.96 -5.07
N VAL A 136 -14.78 3.74 -4.63
CA VAL A 136 -13.84 2.80 -5.25
C VAL A 136 -13.30 1.75 -4.27
N TYR A 137 -12.95 2.11 -3.02
CA TYR A 137 -12.33 1.19 -2.05
C TYR A 137 -13.06 -0.15 -1.99
N GLY A 138 -12.29 -1.23 -2.09
CA GLY A 138 -12.82 -2.59 -1.90
C GLY A 138 -13.77 -3.04 -3.01
N THR A 139 -13.80 -2.36 -4.16
CA THR A 139 -14.52 -2.78 -5.38
C THR A 139 -13.52 -3.21 -6.47
N HIS A 140 -14.01 -3.81 -7.56
CA HIS A 140 -13.18 -4.16 -8.72
C HIS A 140 -12.55 -2.96 -9.47
N GLN A 141 -12.80 -1.72 -9.05
CA GLN A 141 -12.10 -0.53 -9.56
C GLN A 141 -10.84 -0.18 -8.75
N ASP A 142 -10.67 -0.79 -7.57
CA ASP A 142 -9.56 -0.56 -6.66
C ASP A 142 -8.37 -1.47 -6.99
N GLY A 143 -7.33 -0.89 -7.60
CA GLY A 143 -6.12 -1.64 -7.94
C GLY A 143 -5.27 -2.08 -6.74
N GLU A 144 -5.51 -1.52 -5.54
CA GLU A 144 -4.76 -1.86 -4.33
C GLU A 144 -5.53 -2.78 -3.37
N TYR A 145 -6.68 -3.29 -3.80
CA TYR A 145 -7.50 -4.19 -3.00
C TYR A 145 -7.79 -5.51 -3.73
N LEU A 146 -7.52 -6.62 -3.04
CA LEU A 146 -7.97 -7.97 -3.43
C LEU A 146 -8.58 -8.63 -2.19
N PRO A 147 -9.72 -9.33 -2.30
CA PRO A 147 -10.49 -9.83 -1.16
C PRO A 147 -9.92 -11.12 -0.54
N PHE A 148 -8.63 -11.08 -0.18
CA PHE A 148 -7.82 -12.21 0.28
C PHE A 148 -8.47 -13.04 1.40
N ALA A 149 -9.21 -12.43 2.34
CA ALA A 149 -9.89 -13.15 3.42
C ALA A 149 -11.10 -14.00 2.95
N THR A 150 -11.59 -13.79 1.73
CA THR A 150 -12.71 -14.56 1.14
C THR A 150 -12.26 -15.52 0.03
N HIS A 151 -10.98 -15.45 -0.33
CA HIS A 151 -10.29 -16.20 -1.38
C HIS A 151 -9.48 -17.37 -0.79
N LYS A 152 -8.80 -18.16 -1.63
CA LYS A 152 -8.02 -19.32 -1.17
C LYS A 152 -6.68 -18.88 -0.56
N PRO A 153 -6.21 -19.48 0.56
CA PRO A 153 -4.96 -19.04 1.21
C PRO A 153 -3.72 -19.08 0.30
N ILE A 154 -3.70 -19.97 -0.69
CA ILE A 154 -2.64 -20.08 -1.68
C ILE A 154 -2.47 -18.80 -2.53
N GLU A 155 -3.51 -17.98 -2.69
CA GLU A 155 -3.43 -16.73 -3.44
C GLU A 155 -2.56 -15.68 -2.73
N MET A 156 -2.57 -15.65 -1.39
CA MET A 156 -1.65 -14.81 -0.61
C MET A 156 -0.19 -15.28 -0.77
N VAL A 157 0.05 -16.59 -0.85
CA VAL A 157 1.39 -17.14 -1.13
C VAL A 157 1.82 -16.74 -2.54
N GLY A 158 0.94 -16.89 -3.54
CA GLY A 158 1.19 -16.46 -4.92
C GLY A 158 1.50 -14.97 -5.03
N TYR A 159 0.77 -14.13 -4.30
CA TYR A 159 1.02 -12.68 -4.22
C TYR A 159 2.42 -12.36 -3.66
N VAL A 160 2.85 -13.01 -2.57
CA VAL A 160 4.22 -12.81 -2.05
C VAL A 160 5.26 -13.33 -3.03
N LEU A 161 5.05 -14.49 -3.66
CA LEU A 161 5.97 -15.07 -4.66
C LEU A 161 6.06 -14.24 -5.96
N LEU A 162 5.04 -13.44 -6.28
CA LEU A 162 5.09 -12.49 -7.42
C LEU A 162 6.27 -11.51 -7.28
N SER A 163 6.75 -11.24 -6.05
CA SER A 163 7.92 -10.39 -5.77
C SER A 163 9.21 -10.82 -6.49
N PHE A 164 9.35 -12.09 -6.87
CA PHE A 164 10.47 -12.57 -7.71
C PHE A 164 10.32 -12.16 -9.19
N LEU A 165 9.08 -12.01 -9.67
CA LEU A 165 8.77 -11.66 -11.06
C LEU A 165 8.65 -10.15 -11.28
N ILE A 166 8.33 -9.36 -10.24
CA ILE A 166 8.17 -7.91 -10.37
C ILE A 166 9.43 -7.22 -10.94
N PRO A 167 10.65 -7.42 -10.42
CA PRO A 167 11.84 -6.76 -10.97
C PRO A 167 12.10 -7.01 -12.46
N PRO A 168 12.11 -8.26 -13.00
CA PRO A 168 12.28 -8.48 -14.43
C PRO A 168 11.10 -7.98 -15.27
N VAL A 169 9.85 -8.02 -14.75
CA VAL A 169 8.68 -7.44 -15.45
C VAL A 169 8.79 -5.92 -15.56
N LEU A 170 9.21 -5.23 -14.48
CA LEU A 170 9.47 -3.80 -14.51
C LEU A 170 10.63 -3.45 -15.46
N LEU A 171 11.73 -4.21 -15.41
CA LEU A 171 12.84 -4.02 -16.35
C LEU A 171 12.38 -4.17 -17.80
N ALA A 172 11.62 -5.21 -18.14
CA ALA A 172 11.05 -5.38 -19.49
C ALA A 172 10.08 -4.23 -19.87
N ARG A 173 9.26 -3.76 -18.92
CA ARG A 173 8.34 -2.63 -19.11
C ARG A 173 9.06 -1.33 -19.45
N PHE A 174 10.15 -1.02 -18.74
CA PHE A 174 10.89 0.22 -18.96
C PHE A 174 11.91 0.11 -20.09
N LEU A 175 12.68 -0.97 -20.19
CA LEU A 175 13.72 -1.14 -21.21
C LEU A 175 13.14 -1.46 -22.60
N ILE A 176 12.12 -2.32 -22.68
CA ILE A 176 11.62 -2.88 -23.95
C ILE A 176 10.27 -2.23 -24.33
N LEU A 177 9.27 -2.33 -23.46
CA LEU A 177 7.91 -1.88 -23.83
C LEU A 177 7.80 -0.36 -23.96
N THR A 178 8.58 0.41 -23.20
CA THR A 178 8.54 1.88 -23.28
C THR A 178 8.85 2.41 -24.68
N PRO A 179 10.05 2.19 -25.26
CA PRO A 179 10.36 2.70 -26.60
C PRO A 179 9.41 2.13 -27.67
N LEU A 180 9.10 0.83 -27.63
CA LEU A 180 8.16 0.22 -28.57
C LEU A 180 6.76 0.85 -28.49
N SER A 181 6.30 1.22 -27.29
CA SER A 181 4.99 1.84 -27.10
C SER A 181 4.90 3.25 -27.71
N TYR A 182 6.01 3.99 -27.85
CA TYR A 182 6.02 5.26 -28.56
C TYR A 182 5.98 5.10 -30.09
N LEU A 183 6.39 3.93 -30.60
CA LEU A 183 6.34 3.59 -32.03
C LEU A 183 5.00 2.94 -32.45
N ILE A 184 4.31 2.27 -31.51
CA ILE A 184 3.12 1.45 -31.78
C ILE A 184 1.94 1.98 -30.93
N PRO A 185 1.04 2.83 -31.47
CA PRO A 185 -0.03 3.44 -30.69
C PRO A 185 -0.99 2.47 -29.97
N PRO A 186 -1.37 1.30 -30.55
CA PRO A 186 -2.15 0.29 -29.80
C PRO A 186 -1.41 -0.26 -28.58
N LEU A 187 -0.09 -0.49 -28.69
CA LEU A 187 0.75 -0.92 -27.57
C LEU A 187 0.83 0.18 -26.50
N ARG A 188 0.82 1.46 -26.89
CA ARG A 188 0.78 2.59 -25.94
C ARG A 188 -0.42 2.53 -25.02
N LYS A 189 -1.60 2.26 -25.56
CA LYS A 189 -2.84 2.11 -24.79
C LYS A 189 -2.73 0.94 -23.81
N VAL A 190 -2.25 -0.21 -24.27
CA VAL A 190 -2.07 -1.40 -23.41
C VAL A 190 -1.05 -1.15 -22.29
N VAL A 191 0.11 -0.56 -22.60
CA VAL A 191 1.13 -0.22 -21.59
C VAL A 191 0.60 0.81 -20.59
N TRP A 192 -0.22 1.77 -21.02
CA TRP A 192 -0.88 2.70 -20.10
C TRP A 192 -1.89 1.99 -19.18
N GLU A 193 -2.85 1.26 -19.76
CA GLU A 193 -3.92 0.63 -18.99
C GLU A 193 -3.41 -0.45 -18.02
N ARG A 194 -2.42 -1.25 -18.44
CA ARG A 194 -2.01 -2.49 -17.76
C ARG A 194 -0.62 -2.49 -17.13
N ALA A 195 0.29 -1.63 -17.59
CA ALA A 195 1.70 -1.68 -17.20
C ALA A 195 2.26 -0.31 -16.76
N SER A 196 1.40 0.62 -16.38
CA SER A 196 1.80 1.95 -15.88
C SER A 196 1.59 2.13 -14.37
N SER A 197 1.02 1.14 -13.68
CA SER A 197 0.58 1.23 -12.28
C SER A 197 1.21 0.12 -11.44
N LEU A 198 1.48 0.40 -10.16
CA LEU A 198 1.84 -0.61 -9.16
C LEU A 198 0.57 -1.01 -8.40
N THR A 199 -0.15 -1.98 -8.95
CA THR A 199 -1.37 -2.55 -8.37
C THR A 199 -1.13 -3.97 -7.86
N ILE A 200 -1.98 -4.42 -6.94
CA ILE A 200 -2.02 -5.83 -6.52
C ILE A 200 -3.02 -6.62 -7.36
N ASP A 201 -4.10 -5.97 -7.83
CA ASP A 201 -5.03 -6.58 -8.77
C ASP A 201 -4.45 -6.59 -10.20
N PRO A 202 -4.22 -7.77 -10.83
CA PRO A 202 -3.80 -7.87 -12.23
C PRO A 202 -4.92 -7.54 -13.23
N THR A 203 -6.18 -7.48 -12.79
CA THR A 203 -7.33 -7.14 -13.63
C THR A 203 -7.60 -5.64 -13.75
N TYR A 204 -6.94 -4.83 -12.92
CA TYR A 204 -7.02 -3.37 -12.93
C TYR A 204 -6.70 -2.75 -14.31
N LYS A 205 -7.40 -1.66 -14.64
CA LYS A 205 -7.13 -0.83 -15.82
C LYS A 205 -7.03 0.62 -15.41
N ARG A 206 -5.87 1.24 -15.64
CA ARG A 206 -5.69 2.66 -15.38
C ARG A 206 -6.46 3.51 -16.39
N ALA A 207 -7.27 4.44 -15.88
CA ALA A 207 -7.91 5.47 -16.71
C ALA A 207 -6.89 6.39 -17.40
N GLU A 208 -7.24 6.91 -18.59
CA GLU A 208 -6.36 7.78 -19.40
C GLU A 208 -5.90 9.03 -18.66
N ASN A 209 -6.78 9.61 -17.84
CA ASN A 209 -6.57 10.84 -17.08
C ASN A 209 -6.29 10.59 -15.58
N ALA A 210 -5.87 9.39 -15.18
CA ALA A 210 -5.68 9.01 -13.77
C ALA A 210 -4.59 9.80 -13.02
N ILE A 211 -3.62 10.42 -13.71
CA ILE A 211 -2.54 11.19 -13.08
C ILE A 211 -3.08 12.47 -12.45
N ARG A 212 -2.88 12.61 -11.13
CA ARG A 212 -3.43 13.71 -10.33
C ARG A 212 -2.40 14.80 -10.09
N ASN A 213 -1.16 14.45 -9.77
CA ASN A 213 -0.17 15.37 -9.21
C ASN A 213 1.01 15.65 -10.14
N ASP A 214 1.48 14.65 -10.90
CA ASP A 214 2.71 14.78 -11.69
C ASP A 214 2.51 14.49 -13.19
N HIS A 215 2.16 15.55 -13.92
CA HIS A 215 1.99 15.49 -15.38
C HIS A 215 3.32 15.34 -16.16
N ASN A 216 4.48 15.34 -15.49
CA ASN A 216 5.78 15.04 -16.10
C ASN A 216 6.09 13.53 -16.19
N TRP A 217 5.08 12.67 -15.98
CA TRP A 217 5.20 11.21 -16.02
C TRP A 217 5.93 10.66 -17.26
N ARG A 218 5.81 11.29 -18.44
CA ARG A 218 6.55 10.90 -19.65
C ARG A 218 8.07 11.10 -19.50
N GLN A 219 8.50 12.13 -18.78
CA GLN A 219 9.90 12.37 -18.46
C GLN A 219 10.42 11.35 -17.44
N GLN A 220 9.61 10.99 -16.44
CA GLN A 220 9.92 9.93 -15.48
C GLN A 220 10.06 8.55 -16.17
N GLU A 221 9.15 8.24 -17.09
CA GLU A 221 9.19 7.04 -17.91
C GLU A 221 10.42 6.99 -18.82
N LEU A 222 10.74 8.09 -19.50
CA LEU A 222 11.96 8.21 -20.31
C LEU A 222 13.22 8.05 -19.44
N ALA A 223 13.27 8.64 -18.25
CA ALA A 223 14.39 8.52 -17.33
C ALA A 223 14.59 7.07 -16.85
N ALA A 224 13.50 6.33 -16.58
CA ALA A 224 13.57 4.92 -16.25
C ALA A 224 14.04 4.04 -17.42
N PHE A 225 13.56 4.30 -18.64
CA PHE A 225 14.12 3.67 -19.85
C PHE A 225 15.62 3.94 -20.01
N LEU A 226 16.04 5.20 -19.94
CA LEU A 226 17.44 5.59 -20.12
C LEU A 226 18.35 5.00 -19.04
N PHE A 227 17.91 4.98 -17.78
CA PHE A 227 18.65 4.34 -16.69
C PHE A 227 18.81 2.84 -16.92
N ALA A 228 17.71 2.13 -17.23
CA ALA A 228 17.76 0.70 -17.54
C ALA A 228 18.69 0.41 -18.73
N PHE A 229 18.58 1.20 -19.79
CA PHE A 229 19.39 1.08 -20.99
C PHE A 229 20.89 1.29 -20.70
N VAL A 230 21.25 2.35 -19.97
CA VAL A 230 22.64 2.63 -19.60
C VAL A 230 23.21 1.53 -18.70
N VAL A 231 22.50 1.13 -17.65
CA VAL A 231 22.98 0.08 -16.72
C VAL A 231 23.17 -1.26 -17.44
N VAL A 232 22.20 -1.70 -18.24
CA VAL A 232 22.29 -2.97 -18.98
C VAL A 232 23.36 -2.89 -20.07
N SER A 233 23.49 -1.77 -20.78
CA SER A 233 24.53 -1.59 -21.82
C SER A 233 25.94 -1.57 -21.23
N LEU A 234 26.14 -0.94 -20.07
CA LEU A 234 27.43 -0.93 -19.38
C LEU A 234 27.84 -2.32 -18.89
N VAL A 235 26.89 -3.16 -18.49
CA VAL A 235 27.16 -4.58 -18.15
C VAL A 235 27.40 -5.42 -19.40
N TRP A 236 26.63 -5.21 -20.47
CA TRP A 236 26.81 -5.93 -21.74
C TRP A 236 28.12 -5.61 -22.47
N LEU A 237 28.68 -4.42 -22.24
CA LEU A 237 29.97 -3.97 -22.76
C LEU A 237 31.14 -4.21 -21.79
N ASP A 238 30.94 -5.05 -20.75
CA ASP A 238 31.94 -5.38 -19.72
C ASP A 238 32.55 -4.18 -18.95
N VAL A 239 31.88 -3.02 -18.96
CA VAL A 239 32.28 -1.82 -18.20
C VAL A 239 31.85 -1.90 -16.74
N MET A 240 30.77 -2.63 -16.45
CA MET A 240 30.32 -2.99 -15.10
C MET A 240 30.20 -4.51 -14.95
N PRO A 241 30.54 -5.09 -13.78
CA PRO A 241 30.41 -6.52 -13.58
C PRO A 241 28.95 -6.96 -13.54
N PHE A 242 28.67 -8.16 -14.06
CA PHE A 242 27.32 -8.75 -14.06
C PHE A 242 26.70 -8.85 -12.65
N ASP A 243 27.53 -8.97 -11.62
CA ASP A 243 27.14 -8.97 -10.20
C ASP A 243 26.30 -7.75 -9.79
N VAL A 244 26.44 -6.61 -10.49
CA VAL A 244 25.56 -5.43 -10.31
C VAL A 244 24.10 -5.80 -10.54
N LEU A 245 23.81 -6.53 -11.63
CA LEU A 245 22.43 -6.92 -11.97
C LEU A 245 21.90 -7.97 -10.99
N VAL A 246 22.75 -8.92 -10.57
CA VAL A 246 22.39 -9.95 -9.58
C VAL A 246 22.05 -9.32 -8.23
N LEU A 247 22.92 -8.46 -7.70
CA LEU A 247 22.69 -7.80 -6.42
C LEU A 247 21.50 -6.84 -6.47
N TRP A 248 21.33 -6.08 -7.57
CA TRP A 248 20.19 -5.20 -7.79
C TRP A 248 18.87 -5.98 -7.83
N TYR A 249 18.83 -7.12 -8.53
CA TYR A 249 17.70 -8.04 -8.51
C TYR A 249 17.41 -8.55 -7.09
N LEU A 250 18.41 -9.07 -6.37
CA LEU A 250 18.21 -9.62 -5.02
C LEU A 250 17.67 -8.57 -4.02
N VAL A 251 18.23 -7.36 -4.05
CA VAL A 251 17.76 -6.24 -3.22
C VAL A 251 16.32 -5.86 -3.61
N ALA A 252 16.02 -5.73 -4.91
CA ALA A 252 14.68 -5.41 -5.37
C ALA A 252 13.65 -6.49 -4.97
N VAL A 253 13.97 -7.77 -5.14
CA VAL A 253 13.11 -8.89 -4.70
C VAL A 253 12.82 -8.81 -3.20
N MET A 254 13.83 -8.57 -2.35
CA MET A 254 13.59 -8.47 -0.90
C MET A 254 12.80 -7.23 -0.52
N VAL A 255 13.01 -6.10 -1.19
CA VAL A 255 12.19 -4.88 -1.05
C VAL A 255 10.72 -5.17 -1.39
N PHE A 256 10.45 -5.90 -2.48
CA PHE A 256 9.10 -6.31 -2.85
C PHE A 256 8.51 -7.36 -1.89
N ILE A 257 9.28 -8.33 -1.38
CA ILE A 257 8.80 -9.29 -0.38
C ILE A 257 8.37 -8.56 0.90
N LEU A 258 9.17 -7.63 1.41
CA LEU A 258 8.81 -6.81 2.58
C LEU A 258 7.54 -6.00 2.32
N ASN A 259 7.43 -5.38 1.14
CA ASN A 259 6.23 -4.64 0.76
C ASN A 259 4.99 -5.54 0.67
N SER A 260 5.08 -6.71 0.03
CA SER A 260 3.97 -7.67 -0.12
C SER A 260 3.48 -8.19 1.24
N LEU A 261 4.40 -8.54 2.15
CA LEU A 261 4.06 -8.93 3.52
C LEU A 261 3.41 -7.77 4.30
N ARG A 262 3.88 -6.54 4.11
CA ARG A 262 3.26 -5.32 4.68
C ARG A 262 1.85 -5.13 4.14
N THR A 263 1.63 -5.27 2.84
CA THR A 263 0.32 -5.12 2.19
C THR A 263 -0.69 -6.15 2.69
N LEU A 264 -0.30 -7.43 2.80
CA LEU A 264 -1.16 -8.47 3.41
C LEU A 264 -1.51 -8.21 4.88
N ALA A 265 -0.72 -7.39 5.58
CA ALA A 265 -0.96 -6.99 6.96
C ALA A 265 -1.57 -5.57 7.11
N ALA A 266 -1.86 -4.89 6.00
CA ALA A 266 -2.40 -3.53 5.98
C ALA A 266 -3.95 -3.50 6.09
N HIS A 267 -4.61 -4.58 5.67
CA HIS A 267 -6.07 -4.75 5.69
C HIS A 267 -6.49 -6.15 6.13
N ALA A 268 -7.76 -6.28 6.48
CA ALA A 268 -8.47 -7.53 6.68
C ALA A 268 -8.99 -8.12 5.36
N TYR A 269 -9.21 -7.29 4.32
CA TYR A 269 -9.58 -7.71 2.97
C TYR A 269 -10.88 -8.55 2.90
N ARG A 270 -11.92 -8.12 3.63
CA ARG A 270 -13.16 -8.90 3.83
C ARG A 270 -14.29 -8.61 2.84
N ASN A 271 -14.35 -7.40 2.28
CA ASN A 271 -15.35 -7.05 1.26
C ASN A 271 -15.05 -7.81 -0.05
N PRO A 272 -16.01 -8.57 -0.62
CA PRO A 272 -15.79 -9.37 -1.84
C PRO A 272 -15.73 -8.58 -3.16
N GLY A 273 -16.02 -7.27 -3.18
CA GLY A 273 -15.97 -6.45 -4.40
C GLY A 273 -17.29 -5.84 -4.86
N GLU A 274 -18.41 -6.35 -4.33
CA GLU A 274 -19.77 -6.06 -4.84
C GLU A 274 -20.27 -4.64 -4.55
N LYS A 275 -19.82 -4.04 -3.44
CA LYS A 275 -20.32 -2.73 -2.97
C LYS A 275 -19.17 -1.87 -2.42
N PRO A 276 -19.20 -0.55 -2.66
CA PRO A 276 -18.26 0.38 -2.04
C PRO A 276 -18.47 0.47 -0.52
N MET A 277 -17.39 0.69 0.22
CA MET A 277 -17.41 0.84 1.67
C MET A 277 -17.48 2.30 2.11
N THR A 278 -18.26 2.59 3.14
CA THR A 278 -18.23 3.89 3.84
C THR A 278 -16.88 4.10 4.54
N HIS A 279 -16.54 5.35 4.84
CA HIS A 279 -15.27 5.70 5.48
C HIS A 279 -15.03 5.00 6.84
N ALA A 280 -16.10 4.67 7.57
CA ALA A 280 -16.00 3.87 8.80
C ALA A 280 -15.72 2.39 8.52
N GLU A 281 -16.33 1.82 7.47
CA GLU A 281 -16.07 0.45 7.04
C GLU A 281 -14.66 0.28 6.45
N GLN A 282 -14.17 1.25 5.66
CA GLN A 282 -12.78 1.29 5.18
C GLN A 282 -11.78 1.26 6.34
N TYR A 283 -12.04 2.04 7.38
CA TYR A 283 -11.24 2.02 8.60
C TYR A 283 -11.28 0.65 9.30
N LEU A 284 -12.46 0.06 9.45
CA LEU A 284 -12.65 -1.23 10.14
C LEU A 284 -12.07 -2.44 9.37
N ASP A 285 -12.00 -2.34 8.04
CA ASP A 285 -11.30 -3.30 7.20
C ASP A 285 -9.79 -3.01 7.12
N SER A 286 -9.33 -1.82 7.49
CA SER A 286 -7.91 -1.50 7.58
C SER A 286 -7.29 -1.94 8.92
N ILE A 287 -5.96 -2.08 8.97
CA ILE A 287 -5.22 -2.58 10.13
C ILE A 287 -4.24 -1.55 10.70
N ASN A 288 -4.17 -1.50 12.03
CA ASN A 288 -3.14 -0.79 12.79
C ASN A 288 -2.27 -1.82 13.53
N VAL A 289 -0.95 -1.76 13.35
CA VAL A 289 0.04 -2.60 14.04
C VAL A 289 1.02 -1.73 14.83
N PRO A 290 0.67 -1.21 16.02
CA PRO A 290 1.60 -0.43 16.83
C PRO A 290 2.90 -1.22 17.10
N GLY A 291 2.77 -2.47 17.54
CA GLY A 291 3.85 -3.45 17.66
C GLY A 291 5.08 -2.98 18.43
N ASN A 292 6.22 -3.60 18.13
CA ASN A 292 7.51 -3.24 18.72
C ASN A 292 8.06 -1.95 18.06
N PRO A 293 8.47 -0.93 18.84
CA PRO A 293 8.87 0.38 18.30
C PRO A 293 10.17 0.36 17.49
N LEU A 294 11.00 -0.69 17.61
CA LEU A 294 12.25 -0.85 16.86
C LEU A 294 12.05 -1.75 15.63
N ILE A 295 11.33 -2.86 15.78
CA ILE A 295 11.18 -3.88 14.73
C ILE A 295 10.07 -3.51 13.73
N THR A 296 8.92 -3.03 14.21
CA THR A 296 7.78 -2.77 13.32
C THR A 296 8.07 -1.71 12.25
N PRO A 297 8.76 -0.59 12.54
CA PRO A 297 9.14 0.38 11.52
C PRO A 297 10.14 -0.10 10.47
N LEU A 298 10.68 -1.33 10.56
CA LEU A 298 11.54 -1.91 9.53
C LEU A 298 10.74 -2.54 8.39
N TRP A 299 9.62 -3.22 8.70
CA TRP A 299 8.75 -3.85 7.70
C TRP A 299 7.51 -2.99 7.35
N ALA A 300 7.08 -2.10 8.24
CA ALA A 300 6.07 -1.07 7.98
C ALA A 300 6.61 0.34 8.34
N PRO A 301 7.61 0.83 7.59
CA PRO A 301 8.20 2.16 7.74
C PRO A 301 7.23 3.27 7.34
N VAL A 302 7.68 4.52 7.40
CA VAL A 302 6.96 5.71 6.89
C VAL A 302 5.49 5.74 7.37
N GLY A 303 5.27 5.49 8.66
CA GLY A 303 3.94 5.53 9.30
C GLY A 303 2.98 4.39 8.95
N LEU A 304 3.28 3.57 7.94
CA LEU A 304 2.38 2.52 7.41
C LEU A 304 1.98 1.44 8.42
N ARG A 305 2.69 1.31 9.53
CA ARG A 305 2.23 0.49 10.67
C ARG A 305 0.94 0.99 11.31
N PHE A 306 0.44 2.17 10.94
CA PHE A 306 -0.82 2.74 11.37
C PHE A 306 -1.79 2.91 10.18
N HIS A 307 -1.93 1.87 9.35
CA HIS A 307 -2.62 1.99 8.06
C HIS A 307 -4.12 2.33 8.21
N ALA A 308 -4.82 1.79 9.21
CA ALA A 308 -6.20 2.19 9.46
C ALA A 308 -6.31 3.66 9.85
N THR A 309 -5.42 4.16 10.72
CA THR A 309 -5.40 5.59 11.08
C THR A 309 -5.03 6.48 9.89
N HIS A 310 -4.21 5.97 8.96
CA HIS A 310 -3.96 6.61 7.69
C HIS A 310 -5.23 6.68 6.82
N HIS A 311 -6.01 5.60 6.69
CA HIS A 311 -7.30 5.62 5.97
C HIS A 311 -8.29 6.64 6.52
N LEU A 312 -8.38 6.82 7.85
CA LEU A 312 -9.22 7.87 8.45
C LEU A 312 -8.76 9.30 8.13
N PHE A 313 -7.46 9.49 7.87
CA PHE A 313 -6.81 10.80 7.78
C PHE A 313 -5.73 10.82 6.70
N MET A 314 -6.06 10.42 5.46
CA MET A 314 -5.07 10.16 4.39
C MET A 314 -4.10 11.30 4.06
N SER A 315 -4.44 12.54 4.42
CA SER A 315 -3.58 13.73 4.25
C SER A 315 -2.68 14.04 5.45
N MET A 316 -2.74 13.23 6.52
CA MET A 316 -1.88 13.36 7.68
C MET A 316 -0.46 12.87 7.34
N PRO A 317 0.58 13.67 7.60
CA PRO A 317 1.96 13.25 7.35
C PRO A 317 2.37 12.06 8.21
N TYR A 318 3.09 11.10 7.63
CA TYR A 318 3.43 9.84 8.31
C TYR A 318 4.02 9.97 9.71
N HIS A 319 4.84 11.00 9.94
CA HIS A 319 5.51 11.21 11.22
C HIS A 319 4.55 11.58 12.36
N ASN A 320 3.34 12.02 12.03
CA ASN A 320 2.28 12.32 12.99
C ASN A 320 1.31 11.16 13.23
N LEU A 321 1.22 10.16 12.34
CA LEU A 321 0.30 9.01 12.49
C LEU A 321 0.46 8.30 13.84
N GLY A 322 1.69 8.12 14.32
CA GLY A 322 1.93 7.51 15.63
C GLY A 322 1.47 8.37 16.83
N LYS A 323 1.41 9.70 16.68
CA LYS A 323 0.84 10.61 17.68
C LYS A 323 -0.68 10.62 17.61
N ALA A 324 -1.26 10.61 16.40
CA ALA A 324 -2.69 10.46 16.17
C ALA A 324 -3.22 9.15 16.77
N GLN A 325 -2.57 8.02 16.49
CA GLN A 325 -2.86 6.70 17.09
C GLN A 325 -3.05 6.80 18.61
N ARG A 326 -2.09 7.41 19.31
CA ARG A 326 -2.13 7.52 20.78
C ARG A 326 -3.25 8.44 21.26
N ARG A 327 -3.58 9.50 20.53
CA ARG A 327 -4.72 10.37 20.89
C ARG A 327 -6.07 9.70 20.66
N LEU A 328 -6.22 8.97 19.56
CA LEU A 328 -7.47 8.29 19.23
C LEU A 328 -7.76 7.13 20.20
N VAL A 329 -6.74 6.33 20.54
CA VAL A 329 -6.88 5.26 21.54
C VAL A 329 -7.29 5.77 22.92
N ASN A 330 -6.74 6.91 23.37
CA ASN A 330 -6.93 7.41 24.75
C ASN A 330 -7.96 8.55 24.89
N GLY A 331 -8.43 9.12 23.79
CA GLY A 331 -9.21 10.37 23.79
C GLY A 331 -10.57 10.30 23.12
N LEU A 332 -10.92 9.20 22.45
CA LEU A 332 -12.28 8.97 21.96
C LEU A 332 -13.20 8.56 23.12
N SER A 333 -14.41 9.11 23.17
CA SER A 333 -15.43 8.75 24.16
C SER A 333 -15.85 7.28 24.05
N ASP A 334 -15.83 6.73 22.83
CA ASP A 334 -15.88 5.29 22.58
C ASP A 334 -14.78 4.88 21.60
N ASN A 335 -13.87 4.02 22.07
CA ASN A 335 -12.78 3.49 21.27
C ASN A 335 -12.98 2.00 20.90
N ARG A 336 -14.09 1.34 21.23
CA ARG A 336 -14.27 -0.11 21.00
C ARG A 336 -14.01 -0.50 19.55
N LEU A 337 -14.69 0.16 18.61
CA LEU A 337 -14.48 -0.01 17.17
C LEU A 337 -13.08 0.40 16.72
N TYR A 338 -12.45 1.37 17.38
CA TYR A 338 -11.06 1.72 17.11
C TYR A 338 -10.13 0.53 17.37
N LEU A 339 -10.30 -0.11 18.54
CA LEU A 339 -9.44 -1.18 19.02
C LEU A 339 -9.54 -2.48 18.18
N THR A 340 -10.65 -2.71 17.45
CA THR A 340 -10.80 -3.92 16.60
C THR A 340 -9.83 -3.94 15.40
N THR A 341 -9.33 -2.78 14.97
CA THR A 341 -8.31 -2.67 13.90
C THR A 341 -6.90 -3.05 14.36
N LEU A 342 -6.67 -3.18 15.67
CA LEU A 342 -5.34 -3.40 16.22
C LEU A 342 -4.85 -4.84 16.01
N ARG A 343 -3.58 -4.98 15.67
CA ARG A 343 -2.82 -6.23 15.70
C ARG A 343 -1.53 -6.03 16.49
N THR A 344 -1.04 -7.09 17.11
CA THR A 344 0.17 -7.07 17.95
C THR A 344 1.45 -7.09 17.14
N SER A 345 1.44 -7.74 15.97
CA SER A 345 2.62 -7.96 15.12
C SER A 345 2.22 -8.28 13.68
N LEU A 346 3.21 -8.33 12.78
CA LEU A 346 3.05 -8.85 11.42
C LEU A 346 2.46 -10.27 11.43
N TRP A 347 2.98 -11.14 12.30
CA TRP A 347 2.53 -12.54 12.39
C TRP A 347 1.07 -12.68 12.85
N ASP A 348 0.63 -11.84 13.79
CA ASP A 348 -0.77 -11.79 14.25
C ASP A 348 -1.73 -11.32 13.14
N ALA A 349 -1.32 -10.32 12.34
CA ALA A 349 -2.08 -9.89 11.17
C ALA A 349 -2.19 -11.01 10.13
N LEU A 350 -1.06 -11.58 9.69
CA LEU A 350 -0.99 -12.65 8.68
C LEU A 350 -1.71 -13.93 9.14
N THR A 351 -1.61 -14.30 10.41
CA THR A 351 -2.29 -15.48 10.96
C THR A 351 -3.81 -15.34 10.93
N ARG A 352 -4.35 -14.13 11.17
CA ARG A 352 -5.80 -13.90 11.15
C ARG A 352 -6.36 -13.97 9.73
N ILE A 353 -5.79 -13.23 8.79
CA ILE A 353 -6.25 -13.26 7.39
C ILE A 353 -6.12 -14.68 6.80
N TRP A 354 -5.06 -15.43 7.15
CA TRP A 354 -4.92 -16.84 6.77
C TRP A 354 -6.05 -17.73 7.32
N ARG A 355 -6.42 -17.56 8.60
CA ARG A 355 -7.54 -18.31 9.21
C ARG A 355 -8.88 -17.96 8.57
N GLU A 356 -9.15 -16.67 8.34
CA GLU A 356 -10.39 -16.20 7.70
C GLU A 356 -10.51 -16.76 6.27
N SER A 357 -9.44 -16.62 5.46
CA SER A 357 -9.32 -17.20 4.11
C SER A 357 -9.50 -18.73 4.08
N SER A 358 -8.93 -19.45 5.07
CA SER A 358 -9.09 -20.90 5.20
C SER A 358 -10.54 -21.30 5.51
N GLN A 359 -11.20 -20.59 6.42
CA GLN A 359 -12.58 -20.83 6.80
C GLN A 359 -13.53 -20.57 5.63
N ALA A 360 -13.40 -19.42 4.94
CA ALA A 360 -14.20 -19.07 3.78
C ALA A 360 -14.06 -20.10 2.65
N SER A 361 -12.86 -20.64 2.44
CA SER A 361 -12.59 -21.68 1.44
C SER A 361 -13.28 -23.00 1.76
N THR A 362 -13.26 -23.44 3.03
CA THR A 362 -13.94 -24.66 3.48
C THR A 362 -15.46 -24.54 3.39
N SER A 363 -16.03 -23.39 3.77
CA SER A 363 -17.47 -23.16 3.70
C SER A 363 -17.98 -23.24 2.26
N LYS A 364 -17.33 -22.57 1.31
CA LYS A 364 -17.67 -22.66 -0.14
C LYS A 364 -17.68 -24.10 -0.64
N SER A 365 -16.62 -24.86 -0.33
CA SER A 365 -16.50 -26.29 -0.69
C SER A 365 -17.55 -27.21 -0.05
N THR A 366 -18.25 -26.75 0.99
CA THR A 366 -19.35 -27.51 1.61
C THR A 366 -20.66 -27.23 0.90
N THR A 367 -20.92 -25.97 0.51
CA THR A 367 -22.10 -25.57 -0.28
C THR A 367 -22.08 -26.06 -1.73
N ASP A 368 -20.91 -26.18 -2.36
CA ASP A 368 -20.81 -26.67 -3.75
C ASP A 368 -20.99 -28.22 -3.86
N ASN A 369 -20.98 -28.94 -2.73
CA ASN A 369 -21.10 -30.40 -2.65
C ASN A 369 -22.43 -30.87 -2.03
N SER A 370 -23.39 -29.95 -1.82
CA SER A 370 -24.71 -30.19 -1.22
C SER A 370 -25.84 -29.79 -2.16
#